data_AF-A0A7G9GU28-F1
#
_entry.id   AF-A0A7G9GU28-F1
#
_cell.length_a   1.000
_cell.length_b   1.000
_cell.length_c   1.000
_cell.angle_alpha   90.00
_cell.angle_beta   90.00
_cell.angle_gamma   90.00
#
_symmetry.space_group_name_H-M   'P 1'
#
loop_
_entity.id
_entity.type
_entity.pdbx_description
1 polymer ?
#
loop_
_entity_poly.entity_id
_entity_poly.type
_entity_poly.pdbx_seq_one_letter_code
_entity_poly.pdbx_strand_id
1 'polypeptide(L)'
;MYGAINEKGERYYTRMSKVFEAIHQKQCAYNWLISDVDHVSSKIEALYDQKHYCWISGDELTKIVQEEDWQWDWAVLSGFDKSIPLSEVLKYPHPYADGYRGFWENPVSIQHPLACIEIVCWDSCLTLFISDQQALVENFKAYFPLSEDLVKYNQR
;
A
#
# COMPACT_ATOMS: atom_id res chain seq x y z
N MET A 1 -10.07 10.87 2.03
CA MET A 1 -9.66 9.59 2.65
C MET A 1 -9.04 9.90 4.02
N TYR A 2 -8.80 8.88 4.83
CA TYR A 2 -7.93 8.97 6.01
C TYR A 2 -6.54 8.47 5.60
N GLY A 3 -5.48 9.06 6.15
CA GLY A 3 -4.11 8.67 5.80
C GLY A 3 -3.15 8.76 6.97
N ALA A 4 -2.13 7.93 6.94
CA ALA A 4 -0.98 7.96 7.83
C ALA A 4 0.32 7.84 7.03
N ILE A 5 1.37 8.48 7.56
CA ILE A 5 2.74 8.37 7.07
C ILE A 5 3.62 7.80 8.18
N ASN A 6 4.37 6.76 7.87
CA ASN A 6 5.38 6.20 8.76
C ASN A 6 6.78 6.39 8.17
N GLU A 7 7.51 7.38 8.67
CA GLU A 7 8.88 7.74 8.27
C GLU A 7 9.84 7.85 9.48
N LYS A 8 9.37 7.50 10.69
CA LYS A 8 10.11 7.63 11.97
C LYS A 8 9.96 6.40 12.85
N GLY A 9 11.03 6.05 13.57
CA GLY A 9 10.95 5.05 14.64
C GLY A 9 11.13 3.60 14.21
N GLU A 10 11.23 3.32 12.92
CA GLU A 10 11.42 1.97 12.42
C GLU A 10 12.83 1.77 11.87
N ARG A 11 13.33 0.54 11.98
CA ARG A 11 14.54 0.12 11.28
C ARG A 11 14.27 -0.09 9.79
N TYR A 12 13.05 -0.52 9.46
CA TYR A 12 12.59 -0.81 8.11
C TYR A 12 11.13 -0.35 7.97
N TYR A 13 10.85 0.63 7.10
CA TYR A 13 9.54 1.27 7.00
C TYR A 13 8.56 0.52 6.10
N THR A 14 9.06 -0.17 5.09
CA THR A 14 8.27 -0.89 4.08
C THR A 14 8.40 -2.41 4.22
N ARG A 15 8.64 -2.89 5.44
CA ARG A 15 8.52 -4.33 5.75
C ARG A 15 7.04 -4.71 5.81
N MET A 16 6.54 -5.27 4.70
CA MET A 16 5.10 -5.47 4.48
C MET A 16 4.42 -6.39 5.49
N SER A 17 5.14 -7.36 6.08
CA SER A 17 4.60 -8.21 7.15
C SER A 17 4.12 -7.40 8.36
N LYS A 18 4.90 -6.39 8.77
CA LYS A 18 4.54 -5.47 9.86
C LYS A 18 3.38 -4.56 9.47
N VAL A 19 3.37 -4.08 8.22
CA VAL A 19 2.25 -3.25 7.71
C VAL A 19 0.94 -4.03 7.75
N PHE A 20 0.95 -5.31 7.38
CA PHE A 20 -0.22 -6.20 7.44
C PHE A 20 -0.63 -6.51 8.88
N GLU A 21 0.32 -6.70 9.79
CA GLU A 21 0.05 -6.86 11.22
C GLU A 21 -0.61 -5.61 11.81
N ALA A 22 -0.12 -4.42 11.44
CA ALA A 22 -0.62 -3.13 11.89
C ALA A 22 -2.10 -2.89 11.53
N ILE A 23 -2.62 -3.57 10.51
CA ILE A 23 -4.03 -3.53 10.11
C ILE A 23 -4.79 -4.81 10.46
N HIS A 24 -4.27 -5.62 11.38
CA HIS A 24 -4.87 -6.87 11.85
C HIS A 24 -5.22 -7.84 10.72
N GLN A 25 -4.29 -8.00 9.77
CA GLN A 25 -4.42 -8.90 8.63
C GLN A 25 -5.60 -8.55 7.69
N LYS A 26 -6.06 -7.29 7.69
CA LYS A 26 -7.19 -6.85 6.85
C LYS A 26 -6.90 -6.96 5.37
N GLN A 27 -5.64 -7.04 4.93
CA GLN A 27 -5.28 -7.22 3.54
C GLN A 27 -5.90 -8.47 2.89
N CYS A 28 -6.14 -9.53 3.67
CA CYS A 28 -6.82 -10.75 3.20
C CYS A 28 -8.27 -10.52 2.74
N ALA A 29 -8.89 -9.40 3.11
CA ALA A 29 -10.23 -9.04 2.68
C ALA A 29 -10.29 -8.48 1.24
N TYR A 30 -9.14 -8.23 0.60
CA TYR A 30 -9.07 -7.55 -0.70
C TYR A 30 -8.38 -8.39 -1.78
N ASN A 31 -8.61 -8.00 -3.03
CA ASN A 31 -7.69 -8.29 -4.13
C ASN A 31 -6.79 -7.06 -4.33
N TRP A 32 -5.56 -7.27 -4.81
CA TRP A 32 -4.54 -6.24 -4.88
C TRP A 32 -4.03 -6.08 -6.31
N LEU A 33 -4.05 -4.85 -6.80
CA LEU A 33 -3.22 -4.41 -7.92
C LEU A 33 -1.90 -3.88 -7.34
N ILE A 34 -0.77 -4.46 -7.76
CA ILE A 34 0.56 -3.98 -7.37
C ILE A 34 1.25 -3.44 -8.62
N SER A 35 1.72 -2.21 -8.56
CA SER A 35 2.36 -1.49 -9.67
C SER A 35 3.55 -0.66 -9.19
N ASP A 36 4.31 -0.13 -10.14
CA ASP A 36 5.50 0.70 -9.89
C ASP A 36 6.50 0.01 -8.96
N VAL A 37 6.82 -1.23 -9.33
CA VAL A 37 7.62 -2.17 -8.55
C VAL A 37 9.10 -2.00 -8.86
N ASP A 38 9.91 -1.82 -7.82
CA ASP A 38 11.38 -1.89 -7.87
C ASP A 38 11.92 -2.47 -6.55
N HIS A 39 12.80 -3.47 -6.63
CA HIS A 39 13.41 -4.19 -5.51
C HIS A 39 12.39 -4.61 -4.42
N VAL A 40 11.57 -5.60 -4.77
CA VAL A 40 10.57 -6.21 -3.87
C VAL A 40 10.69 -7.73 -3.89
N SER A 41 9.77 -8.46 -3.25
CA SER A 41 9.78 -9.93 -3.32
C SER A 41 9.92 -10.46 -4.76
N SER A 42 10.80 -11.45 -4.94
CA SER A 42 11.14 -12.04 -6.23
C SER A 42 9.91 -12.58 -6.98
N LYS A 43 8.92 -13.08 -6.23
CA LYS A 43 7.64 -13.55 -6.79
C LYS A 43 6.78 -12.41 -7.31
N ILE A 44 6.78 -11.27 -6.63
CA ILE A 44 6.05 -10.08 -7.10
C ILE A 44 6.74 -9.50 -8.34
N GLU A 45 8.07 -9.40 -8.35
CA GLU A 45 8.85 -8.96 -9.52
C GLU A 45 8.59 -9.86 -10.73
N ALA A 46 8.64 -11.18 -10.55
CA ALA A 46 8.37 -12.13 -11.63
C ALA A 46 6.94 -12.04 -12.21
N LEU A 47 5.95 -11.68 -11.37
CA LEU A 47 4.57 -11.43 -11.82
C LEU A 47 4.47 -10.09 -12.54
N TYR A 48 5.13 -9.06 -11.99
CA TYR A 48 5.16 -7.72 -12.54
C TYR A 48 5.82 -7.68 -13.93
N ASP A 49 6.97 -8.32 -14.12
CA ASP A 49 7.73 -8.34 -15.39
C ASP A 49 6.94 -8.87 -16.59
N GLN A 50 5.89 -9.66 -16.34
CA GLN A 50 5.06 -10.22 -17.41
C GLN A 50 4.07 -9.20 -18.00
N LYS A 51 3.60 -8.25 -17.19
CA LYS A 51 2.46 -7.38 -17.55
C LYS A 51 2.61 -5.92 -17.11
N HIS A 52 3.68 -5.58 -16.40
CA HIS A 52 3.89 -4.32 -15.70
C HIS A 52 2.80 -3.99 -14.66
N TYR A 53 2.23 -5.04 -14.06
CA TYR A 53 1.40 -5.03 -12.85
C TYR A 53 1.28 -6.46 -12.30
N CYS A 54 0.96 -6.59 -11.02
CA CYS A 54 0.54 -7.85 -10.40
C CYS A 54 -0.92 -7.76 -9.97
N TRP A 55 -1.71 -8.81 -10.21
CA TRP A 55 -3.05 -8.95 -9.66
C TRP A 55 -3.12 -10.21 -8.80
N ILE A 56 -3.33 -10.03 -7.50
CA ILE A 56 -3.16 -11.10 -6.51
C ILE A 56 -4.19 -11.00 -5.39
N SER A 57 -4.59 -12.13 -4.82
CA SER A 57 -5.45 -12.14 -3.64
C SER A 57 -4.66 -11.72 -2.38
N GLY A 58 -5.32 -11.13 -1.40
CA GLY A 58 -4.66 -10.79 -0.13
C GLY A 58 -4.06 -12.00 0.60
N ASP A 59 -4.67 -13.18 0.45
CA ASP A 59 -4.16 -14.42 1.05
C ASP A 59 -2.84 -14.89 0.40
N GLU A 60 -2.75 -14.81 -0.93
CA GLU A 60 -1.54 -15.16 -1.67
C GLU A 60 -0.43 -14.13 -1.46
N LEU A 61 -0.78 -12.84 -1.48
CA LEU A 61 0.14 -11.75 -1.14
C LEU A 61 0.73 -11.95 0.27
N THR A 62 -0.10 -12.31 1.24
CA THR A 62 0.36 -12.58 2.62
C THR A 62 1.36 -13.72 2.67
N LYS A 63 1.14 -14.81 1.92
CA LYS A 63 2.09 -15.93 1.85
C LYS A 63 3.44 -15.50 1.25
N ILE A 64 3.41 -14.75 0.14
CA ILE A 64 4.63 -14.25 -0.51
C ILE A 64 5.45 -13.38 0.46
N VAL A 65 4.78 -12.44 1.14
CA VAL A 65 5.43 -11.56 2.12
C VAL A 65 5.98 -12.34 3.32
N GLN A 66 5.34 -13.44 3.74
CA GLN A 66 5.84 -14.28 4.82
C GLN A 66 7.05 -15.13 4.42
N GLU A 67 7.10 -15.61 3.18
CA GLU A 67 8.22 -16.38 2.66
C GLU A 67 9.45 -15.51 2.41
N GLU A 68 9.24 -14.26 1.97
CA GLU A 68 10.28 -13.27 1.71
C GLU A 68 10.03 -11.99 2.51
N ASP A 69 10.19 -12.08 3.84
CA ASP A 69 9.95 -10.98 4.77
C ASP A 69 11.12 -9.97 4.83
N TRP A 70 11.27 -9.20 3.76
CA TRP A 70 12.22 -8.10 3.67
C TRP A 70 11.55 -6.79 3.24
N GLN A 71 12.34 -5.72 3.25
CA GLN A 71 11.86 -4.37 2.99
C GLN A 71 11.72 -4.11 1.49
N TRP A 72 10.60 -3.56 1.04
CA TRP A 72 10.37 -3.25 -0.38
C TRP A 72 10.82 -1.83 -0.71
N ASP A 73 11.56 -1.61 -1.80
CA ASP A 73 12.02 -0.26 -2.12
C ASP A 73 10.88 0.57 -2.70
N TRP A 74 10.33 0.17 -3.85
CA TRP A 74 9.20 0.86 -4.50
C TRP A 74 8.06 -0.09 -4.84
N ALA A 75 6.85 0.29 -4.46
CA ALA A 75 5.61 -0.36 -4.89
C ALA A 75 4.39 0.49 -4.50
N VAL A 76 3.33 0.44 -5.32
CA VAL A 76 1.99 0.85 -4.91
C VAL A 76 1.07 -0.36 -4.89
N LEU A 77 0.49 -0.64 -3.74
CA LEU A 77 -0.51 -1.68 -3.54
C LEU A 77 -1.88 -1.03 -3.40
N SER A 78 -2.71 -1.17 -4.42
CA SER A 78 -4.09 -0.70 -4.43
C SER A 78 -5.03 -1.87 -4.11
N GLY A 79 -5.83 -1.76 -3.05
CA GLY A 79 -6.72 -2.82 -2.57
C GLY A 79 -8.18 -2.61 -2.94
N PHE A 80 -8.80 -3.67 -3.45
CA PHE A 80 -10.14 -3.69 -4.01
C PHE A 80 -11.02 -4.70 -3.27
N ASP A 81 -12.32 -4.38 -3.15
CA ASP A 81 -13.30 -5.38 -2.74
C ASP A 81 -13.24 -6.62 -3.65
N LYS A 82 -13.38 -7.81 -3.06
CA LYS A 82 -13.25 -9.08 -3.80
C LYS A 82 -14.26 -9.24 -4.93
N SER A 83 -15.37 -8.50 -4.91
CA SER A 83 -16.37 -8.50 -5.98
C SER A 83 -15.95 -7.71 -7.22
N ILE A 84 -14.94 -6.83 -7.12
CA ILE A 84 -14.46 -6.02 -8.25
C ILE A 84 -13.54 -6.89 -9.12
N PRO A 85 -13.90 -7.16 -10.38
CA PRO A 85 -13.07 -7.98 -11.26
C PRO A 85 -11.91 -7.16 -11.85
N LEU A 86 -10.79 -7.84 -12.13
CA LEU A 86 -9.62 -7.24 -12.75
C LEU A 86 -9.93 -6.48 -14.05
N SER A 87 -10.90 -6.96 -14.84
CA SER A 87 -11.31 -6.30 -16.09
C SER A 87 -11.85 -4.87 -15.90
N GLU A 88 -12.44 -4.56 -14.74
CA GLU A 88 -12.88 -3.20 -14.39
C GLU A 88 -11.72 -2.35 -13.87
N VAL A 89 -10.81 -2.94 -13.10
CA VAL A 89 -9.60 -2.29 -12.59
C VAL A 89 -8.72 -1.82 -13.74
N LEU A 90 -8.47 -2.68 -14.74
CA LEU A 90 -7.61 -2.36 -15.89
C LEU A 90 -8.15 -1.30 -16.85
N LYS A 91 -9.33 -0.72 -16.58
CA LYS A 91 -9.85 0.43 -17.34
C LYS A 91 -9.20 1.76 -16.93
N TYR A 92 -8.45 1.78 -15.82
CA TYR A 92 -7.82 2.97 -15.27
C TYR A 92 -6.29 2.86 -15.29
N PRO A 93 -5.56 3.99 -15.23
CA PRO A 93 -4.11 3.99 -15.16
C PRO A 93 -3.59 3.25 -13.93
N HIS A 94 -2.41 2.63 -14.05
CA HIS A 94 -1.75 2.02 -12.91
C HIS A 94 -1.24 3.09 -11.93
N PRO A 95 -1.43 2.89 -10.61
CA PRO A 95 -0.83 3.72 -9.58
C PRO A 95 0.70 3.72 -9.63
N TYR A 96 1.32 4.81 -9.21
CA TYR A 96 2.77 4.96 -9.10
C TYR A 96 3.15 5.73 -7.83
N ALA A 97 4.32 5.46 -7.26
CA ALA A 97 4.71 6.00 -5.96
C ALA A 97 5.06 7.49 -6.08
N ASP A 98 6.06 7.83 -6.89
CA ASP A 98 6.59 9.20 -6.97
C ASP A 98 5.89 10.07 -8.03
N GLY A 99 5.48 11.27 -7.63
CA GLY A 99 4.87 12.29 -8.50
C GLY A 99 3.34 12.39 -8.41
N TYR A 100 2.65 11.53 -7.67
CA TYR A 100 1.21 11.69 -7.43
C TYR A 100 0.95 12.71 -6.32
N ARG A 101 0.44 13.89 -6.70
CA ARG A 101 0.20 15.02 -5.78
C ARG A 101 -0.87 14.75 -4.72
N GLY A 102 -1.82 13.84 -4.99
CA GLY A 102 -2.94 13.57 -4.09
C GLY A 102 -2.54 12.94 -2.75
N PHE A 103 -1.32 12.41 -2.64
CA PHE A 103 -0.74 11.97 -1.36
C PHE A 103 -0.37 13.14 -0.46
N TRP A 104 0.08 14.24 -1.07
CA TRP A 104 0.76 15.35 -0.40
C TRP A 104 -0.11 16.61 -0.31
N GLU A 105 -1.35 16.55 -0.82
CA GLU A 105 -2.31 17.66 -0.82
C GLU A 105 -3.59 17.27 -0.09
N ASN A 106 -4.24 18.26 0.52
CA ASN A 106 -5.54 18.08 1.14
C ASN A 106 -6.67 18.48 0.17
N PRO A 107 -7.73 17.67 0.03
CA PRO A 107 -7.98 16.41 0.74
C PRO A 107 -7.13 15.24 0.21
N VAL A 108 -6.57 14.44 1.12
CA VAL A 108 -5.80 13.22 0.78
C VAL A 108 -6.65 12.25 -0.04
N SER A 109 -6.06 11.75 -1.12
CA SER A 109 -6.66 10.77 -2.04
C SER A 109 -5.71 9.61 -2.37
N ILE A 110 -6.30 8.54 -2.91
CA ILE A 110 -5.58 7.41 -3.55
C ILE A 110 -5.73 7.51 -5.07
N GLN A 111 -4.88 6.82 -5.81
CA GLN A 111 -4.82 6.97 -7.27
C GLN A 111 -5.95 6.26 -8.01
N HIS A 112 -6.21 5.00 -7.64
CA HIS A 112 -7.16 4.18 -8.38
C HIS A 112 -8.60 4.41 -7.89
N PRO A 113 -9.55 4.83 -8.76
CA PRO A 113 -10.89 5.26 -8.32
C PRO A 113 -11.77 4.14 -7.78
N LEU A 114 -11.46 2.87 -8.10
CA LEU A 114 -12.17 1.70 -7.58
C LEU A 114 -11.53 1.09 -6.31
N ALA A 115 -10.35 1.58 -5.89
CA ALA A 115 -9.69 1.07 -4.68
C ALA A 115 -10.32 1.70 -3.43
N CYS A 116 -10.15 1.05 -2.29
CA CYS A 116 -10.62 1.53 -0.97
C CYS A 116 -9.47 1.68 0.05
N ILE A 117 -8.30 1.19 -0.31
CA ILE A 117 -7.08 1.19 0.49
C ILE A 117 -5.89 1.25 -0.47
N GLU A 118 -4.86 2.02 -0.12
CA GLU A 118 -3.61 2.12 -0.85
C GLU A 118 -2.44 2.13 0.14
N ILE A 119 -1.45 1.28 -0.14
CA ILE A 119 -0.19 1.20 0.59
C ILE A 119 0.92 1.57 -0.39
N VAL A 120 1.72 2.58 -0.06
CA VAL A 120 2.84 3.03 -0.90
C VAL A 120 4.14 2.74 -0.17
N CYS A 121 4.96 1.88 -0.77
CA CYS A 121 6.36 1.70 -0.41
C CYS A 121 7.16 2.76 -1.15
N TRP A 122 7.84 3.64 -0.41
CA TRP A 122 8.54 4.78 -1.00
C TRP A 122 10.03 4.69 -0.64
N ASP A 123 10.85 4.36 -1.62
CA ASP A 123 12.32 4.25 -1.53
C ASP A 123 12.82 3.50 -0.29
N SER A 124 12.03 2.55 0.23
CA SER A 124 12.24 1.91 1.53
C SER A 124 12.27 2.86 2.76
N CYS A 125 12.12 4.18 2.58
CA CYS A 125 12.33 5.20 3.60
C CYS A 125 11.05 5.61 4.33
N LEU A 126 9.89 5.37 3.73
CA LEU A 126 8.59 5.59 4.38
C LEU A 126 7.51 4.65 3.81
N THR A 127 6.44 4.48 4.58
CA THR A 127 5.18 3.90 4.10
C THR A 127 4.09 4.95 4.18
N LEU A 128 3.35 5.16 3.09
CA LEU A 128 2.04 5.82 3.12
C LEU A 128 0.95 4.77 3.23
N PHE A 129 0.04 4.97 4.17
CA PHE A 129 -1.12 4.11 4.37
C PHE A 129 -2.40 4.94 4.28
N ILE A 130 -3.22 4.71 3.27
CA ILE A 130 -4.41 5.53 2.98
C ILE A 130 -5.61 4.62 2.81
N SER A 131 -6.74 4.96 3.44
CA SER A 131 -7.98 4.18 3.31
C SER A 131 -9.23 5.04 3.52
N ASP A 132 -10.36 4.59 2.97
CA ASP A 132 -11.69 5.12 3.30
C ASP A 132 -12.17 4.68 4.70
N GLN A 133 -11.57 3.65 5.28
CA GLN A 133 -11.86 3.13 6.61
C GLN A 133 -10.94 3.75 7.67
N GLN A 134 -11.47 4.72 8.42
CA GLN A 134 -10.74 5.40 9.50
C GLN A 134 -10.11 4.42 10.51
N ALA A 135 -10.83 3.37 10.89
CA ALA A 135 -10.37 2.39 11.88
C ALA A 135 -9.08 1.67 11.45
N LEU A 136 -8.84 1.45 10.15
CA LEU A 136 -7.61 0.83 9.67
C LEU A 136 -6.42 1.77 9.83
N VAL A 137 -6.62 3.06 9.52
CA VAL A 137 -5.59 4.08 9.70
C VAL A 137 -5.28 4.30 11.19
N GLU A 138 -6.28 4.21 12.06
CA GLU A 138 -6.09 4.26 13.51
C GLU A 138 -5.32 3.05 14.04
N ASN A 139 -5.62 1.83 13.58
CA ASN A 139 -4.86 0.63 13.92
C ASN A 139 -3.39 0.77 13.47
N PHE A 140 -3.17 1.24 12.24
CA PHE A 140 -1.83 1.47 11.70
C PHE A 140 -1.04 2.44 12.58
N LYS A 141 -1.64 3.58 12.96
CA LYS A 141 -1.00 4.57 13.84
C LYS A 141 -0.77 4.06 15.25
N ALA A 142 -1.66 3.21 15.77
CA ALA A 142 -1.48 2.59 17.08
C ALA A 142 -0.31 1.59 17.11
N TYR A 143 -0.11 0.86 16.01
CA TYR A 143 1.02 -0.07 15.85
C TYR A 143 2.35 0.65 15.62
N PHE A 144 2.35 1.73 14.84
CA PHE A 144 3.50 2.59 14.57
C PHE A 144 3.37 3.94 15.31
N PRO A 145 3.72 4.05 16.60
CA PRO A 145 3.37 5.21 17.44
C PRO A 145 4.06 6.52 17.04
N LEU A 146 5.12 6.47 16.22
CA LEU A 146 5.79 7.64 15.66
C LEU A 146 5.32 7.99 14.24
N SER A 147 4.37 7.24 13.68
CA SER A 147 3.68 7.62 12.46
C SER A 147 2.78 8.84 12.70
N GLU A 148 2.52 9.58 11.62
CA GLU A 148 1.78 10.84 11.68
C GLU A 148 0.49 10.74 10.87
N ASP A 149 -0.49 11.56 11.23
CA ASP A 149 -1.69 11.75 10.43
C ASP A 149 -1.35 12.52 9.16
N LEU A 150 -1.60 11.92 7.99
CA LEU A 150 -1.15 12.46 6.70
C LEU A 150 -1.82 13.80 6.37
N VAL A 151 -3.08 14.01 6.78
CA VAL A 151 -3.79 15.29 6.59
C VAL A 151 -3.09 16.41 7.36
N LYS A 152 -2.64 16.14 8.59
CA LYS A 152 -1.87 17.09 9.41
C LYS A 152 -0.45 17.28 8.88
N TYR A 153 0.18 16.22 8.37
CA TYR A 153 1.49 16.28 7.75
C TYR A 153 1.49 17.25 6.56
N ASN A 154 0.47 17.16 5.70
CA ASN A 154 0.31 18.01 4.50
C ASN A 154 -0.08 19.48 4.79
N GLN A 155 -0.21 19.88 6.07
CA GLN A 155 -0.46 21.27 6.47
C GLN A 155 0.82 22.02 6.89
N ARG A 156 1.95 21.33 6.91
CA ARG A 156 3.27 21.90 7.24
C ARG A 156 3.80 22.73 6.09
#